data_AF-A0A974P9A9-F1
#
_entry.id   AF-A0A974P9A9-F1
#
_cell.length_a   1.000
_cell.length_b   1.000
_cell.length_c   1.000
_cell.angle_alpha   90.00
_cell.angle_beta   90.00
_cell.angle_gamma   90.00
#
_symmetry.space_group_name_H-M   'P 1'
#
loop_
_entity.id
_entity.type
_entity.pdbx_description
1 polymer ?
#
loop_
_entity_poly.entity_id
_entity_poly.type
_entity_poly.pdbx_seq_one_letter_code
_entity_poly.pdbx_strand_id
1 'polypeptide(L)'
;MKEVEIKQVISYLNPIQIGDTVTISYNRKKHKAVFITEEDLKHAAQESKPVFIDAVLTRIERYGKVNRGQALQLHFTAEGRDYPIPVVQPFGFEYRSGERANLILIQGMARIFRYGNEGTVKASDQLSLQGEIIRMQKMPIIIENKQLMLLEVMISRGADRIRKANSLFVPENLSVNVGTVIPVTMEMDDLQKETRLLQGKQGAAKVLTVHFEGTKGERPLANITAEKDGVIYHIKQTIEPVYGVEVGDELWIAYDEGTQEAMIINYSSR
;
A
#
# COMPACT_ATOMS: atom_id res chain seq x y z
N MET A 1 -24.22 27.29 -22.74
CA MET A 1 -23.50 26.02 -22.99
C MET A 1 -23.22 25.36 -21.65
N LYS A 2 -23.22 24.05 -21.46
CA LYS A 2 -23.77 22.84 -22.09
C LYS A 2 -23.33 21.75 -21.07
N GLU A 3 -24.14 20.72 -20.86
CA GLU A 3 -23.93 19.74 -19.77
C GLU A 3 -22.50 19.22 -19.63
N VAL A 4 -22.13 19.12 -18.36
CA VAL A 4 -20.95 18.45 -17.84
C VAL A 4 -21.22 16.96 -17.88
N GLU A 5 -20.39 16.22 -18.60
CA GLU A 5 -20.17 14.81 -18.32
C GLU A 5 -18.67 14.55 -18.42
N ILE A 6 -17.98 14.59 -17.28
CA ILE A 6 -16.62 14.05 -17.14
C ILE A 6 -16.81 12.67 -16.54
N LYS A 7 -17.08 11.68 -17.40
CA LYS A 7 -17.13 10.27 -17.03
C LYS A 7 -15.72 9.69 -17.10
N GLN A 8 -15.36 9.02 -16.01
CA GLN A 8 -14.22 8.12 -15.82
C GLN A 8 -12.81 8.71 -15.92
N VAL A 9 -12.09 8.54 -14.82
CA VAL A 9 -10.73 8.98 -14.56
C VAL A 9 -9.93 7.74 -14.19
N ILE A 10 -8.90 7.43 -14.99
CA ILE A 10 -7.84 6.51 -14.60
C ILE A 10 -6.52 7.16 -14.95
N SER A 11 -5.61 7.20 -13.99
CA SER A 11 -4.19 7.34 -14.24
C SER A 11 -3.52 6.34 -13.31
N TYR A 12 -3.05 5.26 -13.91
CA TYR A 12 -2.13 4.37 -13.24
C TYR A 12 -0.74 4.97 -13.34
N LEU A 13 0.03 4.67 -12.31
CA LEU A 13 1.44 4.92 -12.16
C LEU A 13 2.27 4.24 -13.28
N ASN A 14 2.06 4.64 -14.56
CA ASN A 14 2.68 4.08 -15.76
C ASN A 14 3.50 5.10 -16.59
N PRO A 15 4.59 4.66 -17.23
CA PRO A 15 5.36 5.49 -18.17
C PRO A 15 4.67 5.63 -19.55
N ILE A 16 4.72 6.84 -20.13
CA ILE A 16 4.21 7.19 -21.47
C ILE A 16 5.31 6.92 -22.51
N GLN A 17 4.99 6.29 -23.65
CA GLN A 17 5.94 6.03 -24.75
C GLN A 17 5.82 7.04 -25.91
N ILE A 18 6.87 7.15 -26.71
CA ILE A 18 6.89 8.02 -27.90
C ILE A 18 5.98 7.43 -28.98
N GLY A 19 4.91 8.14 -29.32
CA GLY A 19 3.89 7.72 -30.29
C GLY A 19 2.49 7.56 -29.68
N ASP A 20 2.35 7.64 -28.36
CA ASP A 20 1.06 7.51 -27.68
C ASP A 20 0.15 8.72 -27.93
N THR A 21 -1.12 8.45 -28.25
CA THR A 21 -2.16 9.50 -28.25
C THR A 21 -2.52 9.82 -26.80
N VAL A 22 -2.34 11.09 -26.42
CA VAL A 22 -2.64 11.58 -25.07
C VAL A 22 -3.81 12.56 -25.05
N THR A 23 -4.65 12.45 -24.02
CA THR A 23 -5.69 13.43 -23.69
C THR A 23 -5.24 14.26 -22.49
N ILE A 24 -5.37 15.59 -22.58
CA ILE A 24 -4.96 16.51 -21.52
C ILE A 24 -6.21 16.93 -20.73
N SER A 25 -6.25 16.58 -19.45
CA SER A 25 -7.29 17.07 -18.53
C SER A 25 -6.79 18.31 -17.80
N TYR A 26 -7.50 19.44 -17.94
CA TYR A 26 -7.14 20.71 -17.34
C TYR A 26 -8.11 21.13 -16.24
N ASN A 27 -7.63 21.21 -15.00
CA ASN A 27 -8.37 21.75 -13.88
C ASN A 27 -8.13 23.26 -13.78
N ARG A 28 -9.12 24.04 -14.22
CA ARG A 28 -9.06 25.50 -14.26
C ARG A 28 -8.98 26.17 -12.89
N LYS A 29 -9.53 25.57 -11.82
CA LYS A 29 -9.47 26.13 -10.46
C LYS A 29 -8.08 25.95 -9.82
N LYS A 30 -7.40 24.85 -10.16
CA LYS A 30 -6.08 24.51 -9.62
C LYS A 30 -4.92 24.88 -10.56
N HIS A 31 -5.21 25.40 -11.76
CA HIS A 31 -4.24 25.67 -12.83
C HIS A 31 -3.31 24.48 -13.13
N LYS A 32 -3.85 23.26 -13.11
CA LYS A 32 -3.08 22.03 -13.32
C LYS A 32 -3.62 21.25 -14.51
N ALA A 33 -2.71 20.71 -15.32
CA ALA A 33 -2.98 19.79 -16.41
C ALA A 33 -2.39 18.40 -16.09
N VAL A 34 -3.08 17.33 -16.46
CA VAL A 34 -2.59 15.95 -16.34
C VAL A 34 -2.77 15.21 -17.65
N PHE A 35 -1.77 14.40 -18.01
CA PHE A 35 -1.75 13.56 -19.20
C PHE A 35 -2.49 12.24 -18.96
N ILE A 36 -3.28 11.81 -19.93
CA ILE A 36 -4.03 10.56 -19.94
C ILE A 36 -3.70 9.84 -21.26
N THR A 37 -3.34 8.57 -21.23
CA THR A 37 -3.10 7.78 -22.45
C THR A 37 -4.41 7.14 -22.95
N GLU A 38 -4.49 6.79 -24.24
CA GLU A 38 -5.62 5.99 -24.76
C GLU A 38 -5.76 4.61 -24.08
N GLU A 39 -4.67 4.04 -23.55
CA GLU A 39 -4.72 2.82 -22.75
C GLU A 39 -5.44 3.03 -21.41
N ASP A 40 -5.21 4.16 -20.72
CA ASP A 40 -5.90 4.49 -19.47
C ASP A 40 -7.42 4.60 -19.67
N LEU A 41 -7.86 5.13 -20.82
CA LEU A 41 -9.28 5.22 -21.18
C LEU A 41 -9.89 3.85 -21.50
N LYS A 42 -9.15 2.97 -22.18
CA LYS A 42 -9.58 1.59 -22.46
C LYS A 42 -9.64 0.74 -21.19
N HIS A 43 -8.73 0.94 -20.24
CA HIS A 43 -8.71 0.25 -18.94
C HIS A 43 -9.80 0.76 -17.98
N ALA A 44 -10.29 1.98 -18.17
CA ALA A 44 -11.46 2.47 -17.43
C ALA A 44 -12.77 1.87 -17.96
N ALA A 45 -12.86 1.70 -19.27
CA ALA A 45 -14.05 1.18 -19.92
C ALA A 45 -14.10 -0.37 -19.98
N GLN A 46 -12.97 -1.06 -19.81
CA GLN A 46 -12.92 -2.52 -19.79
C GLN A 46 -12.77 -3.04 -18.36
N GLU A 47 -13.80 -3.77 -17.92
CA GLU A 47 -13.75 -4.79 -16.87
C GLU A 47 -12.71 -5.87 -17.22
N SER A 48 -11.43 -5.54 -17.35
CA SER A 48 -10.39 -6.55 -17.34
C SER A 48 -10.36 -7.11 -15.92
N LYS A 49 -11.05 -8.24 -15.73
CA LYS A 49 -11.04 -8.94 -14.44
C LYS A 49 -9.57 -9.11 -14.03
N PRO A 50 -9.19 -8.66 -12.82
CA PRO A 50 -7.82 -8.84 -12.36
C PRO A 50 -7.44 -10.31 -12.45
N VAL A 51 -6.31 -10.59 -13.10
CA VAL A 51 -5.80 -11.95 -13.25
C VAL A 51 -5.07 -12.31 -11.97
N PHE A 52 -5.68 -13.22 -11.21
CA PHE A 52 -5.07 -13.79 -10.01
C PHE A 52 -4.24 -15.01 -10.37
N ILE A 53 -3.06 -15.13 -9.77
CA ILE A 53 -2.11 -16.21 -10.01
C ILE A 53 -1.74 -16.81 -8.66
N ASP A 54 -2.04 -18.09 -8.45
CA ASP A 54 -1.52 -18.85 -7.30
C ASP A 54 -0.07 -19.26 -7.61
N ALA A 55 0.88 -18.73 -6.84
CA ALA A 55 2.29 -18.86 -7.12
C ALA A 55 3.07 -19.29 -5.85
N VAL A 56 4.14 -20.05 -6.06
CA VAL A 56 5.04 -20.50 -4.98
C VAL A 56 6.29 -19.64 -4.98
N LEU A 57 6.70 -19.13 -3.82
CA LEU A 57 7.98 -18.44 -3.67
C LEU A 57 9.13 -19.43 -3.83
N THR A 58 9.92 -19.31 -4.90
CA THR A 58 11.00 -20.26 -5.19
C THR A 58 12.37 -19.70 -4.83
N ARG A 59 12.59 -18.39 -4.99
CA ARG A 59 13.88 -17.75 -4.70
C ARG A 59 13.70 -16.37 -4.07
N ILE A 60 14.62 -16.01 -3.17
CA ILE A 60 14.67 -14.73 -2.48
C ILE A 60 16.08 -14.16 -2.62
N GLU A 61 16.20 -12.97 -3.20
CA GLU A 61 17.47 -12.27 -3.36
C GLU A 61 17.50 -11.02 -2.45
N ARG A 62 18.64 -10.74 -1.81
CA ARG A 62 18.80 -9.62 -0.87
C ARG A 62 19.54 -8.47 -1.55
N TYR A 63 18.99 -7.25 -1.49
CA TYR A 63 19.54 -6.07 -2.16
C TYR A 63 20.14 -5.03 -1.21
N GLY A 64 19.71 -4.99 0.05
CA GLY A 64 20.29 -4.10 1.06
C GLY A 64 19.30 -3.71 2.15
N LYS A 65 19.78 -3.05 3.19
CA LYS A 65 18.92 -2.53 4.27
C LYS A 65 18.28 -1.20 3.84
N VAL A 66 17.04 -0.99 4.26
CA VAL A 66 16.32 0.30 4.14
C VAL A 66 15.71 0.60 5.49
N ASN A 67 16.25 1.59 6.21
CA ASN A 67 15.88 1.86 7.59
C ASN A 67 15.91 0.57 8.43
N ARG A 68 14.77 0.16 9.01
CA ARG A 68 14.62 -1.07 9.81
C ARG A 68 14.28 -2.31 8.97
N GLY A 69 14.07 -2.15 7.67
CA GLY A 69 13.72 -3.22 6.75
C GLY A 69 14.89 -3.73 5.90
N GLN A 70 14.64 -4.80 5.17
CA GLN A 70 15.52 -5.40 4.18
C GLN A 70 14.82 -5.36 2.81
N ALA A 71 15.43 -4.72 1.82
CA ALA A 71 14.99 -4.79 0.44
C ALA A 71 15.32 -6.15 -0.16
N LEU A 72 14.33 -6.78 -0.79
CA LEU A 72 14.38 -8.10 -1.38
C LEU A 72 13.82 -8.08 -2.80
N GLN A 73 14.31 -8.98 -3.64
CA GLN A 73 13.64 -9.40 -4.88
C GLN A 73 13.11 -10.81 -4.65
N LEU A 74 11.78 -10.97 -4.67
CA LEU A 74 11.12 -12.26 -4.54
C LEU A 74 10.83 -12.82 -5.93
N HIS A 75 11.07 -14.12 -6.11
CA HIS A 75 10.78 -14.85 -7.34
C HIS A 75 9.69 -15.86 -7.06
N PHE A 76 8.49 -15.58 -7.56
CA PHE A 76 7.36 -16.49 -7.48
C PHE A 76 7.22 -17.27 -8.78
N THR A 77 6.95 -18.57 -8.70
CA THR A 77 6.74 -19.41 -9.88
C THR A 77 5.31 -19.93 -9.92
N ALA A 78 4.67 -19.77 -11.07
CA ALA A 78 3.37 -20.35 -11.38
C ALA A 78 3.32 -20.77 -12.86
N GLU A 79 2.80 -21.96 -13.14
CA GLU A 79 2.67 -22.49 -14.51
C GLU A 79 3.97 -22.42 -15.34
N GLY A 80 5.12 -22.63 -14.68
CA GLY A 80 6.44 -22.57 -15.32
C GLY A 80 6.96 -21.17 -15.65
N ARG A 81 6.24 -20.11 -15.25
CA ARG A 81 6.66 -18.71 -15.39
C ARG A 81 7.20 -18.16 -14.08
N ASP A 82 8.24 -17.34 -14.17
CA ASP A 82 8.80 -16.60 -13.04
C ASP A 82 8.21 -15.19 -12.95
N TYR A 83 7.88 -14.77 -11.74
CA TYR A 83 7.25 -13.50 -11.41
C TYR A 83 8.13 -12.76 -10.38
N PRO A 84 9.06 -11.91 -10.84
CA PRO A 84 9.92 -11.11 -9.99
C PRO A 84 9.14 -9.95 -9.35
N ILE A 85 9.09 -9.91 -8.01
CA ILE A 85 8.44 -8.83 -7.23
C ILE A 85 9.42 -8.25 -6.18
N PRO A 86 9.84 -6.98 -6.32
CA PRO A 86 10.65 -6.31 -5.31
C PRO A 86 9.79 -5.88 -4.11
N VAL A 87 10.27 -6.11 -2.90
CA VAL A 87 9.56 -5.80 -1.63
C VAL A 87 10.53 -5.30 -0.56
N VAL A 88 9.98 -4.72 0.51
CA VAL A 88 10.71 -4.47 1.75
C VAL A 88 10.18 -5.41 2.83
N GLN A 89 11.05 -6.24 3.38
CA GLN A 89 10.75 -7.11 4.52
C GLN A 89 11.06 -6.35 5.82
N PRO A 90 10.09 -6.09 6.70
CA PRO A 90 10.36 -5.48 8.00
C PRO A 90 10.96 -6.49 8.98
N PHE A 91 11.53 -6.00 10.07
CA PHE A 91 11.94 -6.83 11.17
C PHE A 91 10.77 -7.66 11.74
N GLY A 92 11.04 -8.91 12.12
CA GLY A 92 10.05 -9.82 12.71
C GLY A 92 9.13 -10.53 11.71
N PHE A 93 9.13 -10.12 10.44
CA PHE A 93 8.44 -10.80 9.35
C PHE A 93 9.45 -11.43 8.39
N GLU A 94 9.17 -12.64 7.89
CA GLU A 94 10.07 -13.35 6.98
C GLU A 94 9.30 -13.95 5.80
N TYR A 95 9.78 -13.67 4.60
CA TYR A 95 9.42 -14.44 3.42
C TYR A 95 10.22 -15.76 3.40
N ARG A 96 9.59 -16.86 2.99
CA ARG A 96 10.17 -18.21 3.01
C ARG A 96 9.91 -18.95 1.71
N SER A 97 10.97 -19.50 1.11
CA SER A 97 10.84 -20.35 -0.06
C SER A 97 9.93 -21.54 0.23
N GLY A 98 9.06 -21.88 -0.71
CA GLY A 98 8.03 -22.91 -0.60
C GLY A 98 6.66 -22.38 -0.14
N GLU A 99 6.58 -21.16 0.40
CA GLU A 99 5.29 -20.56 0.75
C GLU A 99 4.54 -20.05 -0.49
N ARG A 100 3.21 -20.05 -0.39
CA ARG A 100 2.31 -19.64 -1.48
C ARG A 100 1.87 -18.19 -1.33
N ALA A 101 1.62 -17.57 -2.47
CA ALA A 101 1.05 -16.24 -2.59
C ALA A 101 0.01 -16.20 -3.71
N ASN A 102 -1.01 -15.38 -3.50
CA ASN A 102 -1.86 -14.93 -4.60
C ASN A 102 -1.22 -13.67 -5.17
N LEU A 103 -0.87 -13.70 -6.44
CA LEU A 103 -0.40 -12.53 -7.18
C LEU A 103 -1.55 -11.93 -7.97
N ILE A 104 -1.41 -10.65 -8.30
CA ILE A 104 -2.29 -9.94 -9.22
C ILE A 104 -1.45 -9.31 -10.32
N LEU A 105 -1.88 -9.47 -11.58
CA LEU A 105 -1.30 -8.75 -12.70
C LEU A 105 -2.05 -7.43 -12.89
N ILE A 106 -1.33 -6.32 -12.76
CA ILE A 106 -1.84 -4.98 -13.07
C ILE A 106 -0.98 -4.45 -14.21
N GLN A 107 -1.56 -4.37 -15.41
CA GLN A 107 -0.90 -3.84 -16.61
C GLN A 107 0.47 -4.50 -16.87
N GLY A 108 0.53 -5.82 -16.76
CA GLY A 108 1.74 -6.62 -17.01
C GLY A 108 2.74 -6.69 -15.84
N MET A 109 2.53 -5.91 -14.77
CA MET A 109 3.34 -6.01 -13.55
C MET A 109 2.70 -6.96 -12.54
N ALA A 110 3.47 -7.94 -12.08
CA ALA A 110 3.07 -8.79 -10.97
C ALA A 110 3.23 -8.05 -9.64
N ARG A 111 2.20 -8.14 -8.80
CA ARG A 111 2.16 -7.61 -7.45
C ARG A 111 1.69 -8.72 -6.51
N ILE A 112 2.16 -8.69 -5.26
CA ILE A 112 1.59 -9.57 -4.23
C ILE A 112 0.20 -9.03 -3.92
N PHE A 113 -0.82 -9.84 -4.17
CA PHE A 113 -2.15 -9.55 -3.66
C PHE A 113 -2.24 -10.00 -2.20
N ARG A 114 -1.77 -11.23 -1.91
CA ARG A 114 -1.69 -11.80 -0.56
C ARG A 114 -0.56 -12.81 -0.45
N TYR A 115 0.06 -12.89 0.71
CA TYR A 115 1.10 -13.86 1.04
C TYR A 115 0.80 -14.45 2.43
N GLY A 116 0.94 -15.77 2.60
CA GLY A 116 0.67 -16.46 3.86
C GLY A 116 -0.82 -16.81 4.10
N ASN A 117 -1.09 -17.37 5.29
CA ASN A 117 -2.35 -18.06 5.64
C ASN A 117 -3.48 -17.15 6.15
N GLU A 118 -3.84 -16.06 5.44
CA GLU A 118 -5.11 -15.38 5.72
C GLU A 118 -6.26 -15.90 4.85
N GLY A 119 -7.37 -16.23 5.52
CA GLY A 119 -8.62 -16.73 4.94
C GLY A 119 -9.19 -15.85 3.84
N THR A 120 -10.04 -16.43 2.99
CA THR A 120 -10.57 -15.85 1.75
C THR A 120 -11.31 -14.53 1.95
N VAL A 121 -10.63 -13.39 1.85
CA VAL A 121 -11.30 -12.10 1.65
C VAL A 121 -11.87 -12.09 0.25
N LYS A 122 -13.18 -11.87 0.13
CA LYS A 122 -13.81 -11.74 -1.19
C LYS A 122 -13.45 -10.37 -1.74
N ALA A 123 -13.06 -10.31 -3.02
CA ALA A 123 -12.80 -9.04 -3.69
C ALA A 123 -13.99 -8.05 -3.64
N SER A 124 -15.21 -8.52 -3.33
CA SER A 124 -16.41 -7.71 -3.10
C SER A 124 -16.32 -6.74 -1.93
N ASP A 125 -15.39 -6.94 -1.00
CA ASP A 125 -15.33 -6.18 0.25
C ASP A 125 -14.33 -5.01 0.15
N GLN A 126 -13.75 -4.81 -1.04
CA GLN A 126 -12.80 -3.76 -1.34
C GLN A 126 -13.48 -2.51 -1.92
N LEU A 127 -13.11 -1.35 -1.40
CA LEU A 127 -13.50 -0.05 -1.90
C LEU A 127 -12.35 0.58 -2.70
N SER A 128 -12.69 1.11 -3.87
CA SER A 128 -11.82 2.01 -4.63
C SER A 128 -12.02 3.45 -4.16
N LEU A 129 -10.99 4.02 -3.54
CA LEU A 129 -10.94 5.40 -3.05
C LEU A 129 -9.91 6.19 -3.86
N GLN A 130 -9.92 7.52 -3.67
CA GLN A 130 -8.88 8.40 -4.19
C GLN A 130 -7.97 8.87 -3.06
N GLY A 131 -6.67 8.80 -3.30
CA GLY A 131 -5.64 9.31 -2.40
C GLY A 131 -4.80 10.37 -3.09
N GLU A 132 -4.53 11.48 -2.43
CA GLU A 132 -3.59 12.50 -2.91
C GLU A 132 -2.21 12.27 -2.28
N ILE A 133 -1.16 12.21 -3.10
CA ILE A 133 0.22 12.13 -2.62
C ILE A 133 0.57 13.48 -2.01
N ILE A 134 0.79 13.52 -0.69
CA ILE A 134 1.12 14.75 0.04
C ILE A 134 2.61 14.89 0.33
N ARG A 135 3.35 13.78 0.33
CA ARG A 135 4.80 13.75 0.51
C ARG A 135 5.39 12.55 -0.23
N MET A 136 6.63 12.71 -0.68
CA MET A 136 7.37 11.68 -1.38
C MET A 136 8.83 11.75 -1.00
N GLN A 137 9.45 10.58 -0.79
CA GLN A 137 10.87 10.44 -0.49
C GLN A 137 11.46 9.31 -1.31
N LYS A 138 12.60 9.55 -1.97
CA LYS A 138 13.39 8.50 -2.62
C LYS A 138 14.25 7.81 -1.58
N MET A 139 14.21 6.48 -1.51
CA MET A 139 15.09 5.69 -0.65
C MET A 139 16.35 5.28 -1.42
N PRO A 140 17.50 5.00 -0.79
CA PRO A 140 18.74 4.70 -1.52
C PRO A 140 18.82 3.26 -2.06
N ILE A 141 17.70 2.67 -2.52
CA ILE A 141 17.65 1.31 -3.09
C ILE A 141 16.91 1.31 -4.43
N ILE A 142 17.53 0.68 -5.41
CA ILE A 142 16.99 0.44 -6.75
C ILE A 142 17.10 -1.06 -7.03
N ILE A 143 16.02 -1.65 -7.55
CA ILE A 143 15.99 -3.05 -8.00
C ILE A 143 15.34 -3.09 -9.38
N GLU A 144 16.01 -3.66 -10.38
CA GLU A 144 15.50 -3.78 -11.76
C GLU A 144 14.92 -2.45 -12.33
N ASN A 145 15.66 -1.34 -12.19
CA ASN A 145 15.25 0.01 -12.61
C ASN A 145 13.96 0.52 -11.93
N LYS A 146 13.62 -0.04 -10.77
CA LYS A 146 12.56 0.45 -9.90
C LYS A 146 13.20 1.05 -8.65
N GLN A 147 12.98 2.33 -8.47
CA GLN A 147 13.40 3.11 -7.31
C GLN A 147 12.42 2.85 -6.16
N LEU A 148 12.93 2.48 -4.98
CA LEU A 148 12.10 2.44 -3.78
C LEU A 148 11.70 3.87 -3.39
N MET A 149 10.40 4.11 -3.29
CA MET A 149 9.80 5.39 -2.95
C MET A 149 8.95 5.23 -1.70
N LEU A 150 9.08 6.13 -0.74
CA LEU A 150 8.16 6.26 0.39
C LEU A 150 7.18 7.39 0.09
N LEU A 151 5.90 7.04 0.00
CA LEU A 151 4.81 7.95 -0.32
C LEU A 151 3.95 8.17 0.92
N GLU A 152 3.65 9.41 1.25
CA GLU A 152 2.54 9.71 2.15
C GLU A 152 1.32 10.11 1.32
N VAL A 153 0.21 9.41 1.56
CA VAL A 153 -1.04 9.55 0.81
C VAL A 153 -2.14 9.97 1.76
N MET A 154 -2.90 10.99 1.36
CA MET A 154 -4.11 11.45 2.03
C MET A 154 -5.33 10.88 1.31
N ILE A 155 -5.98 9.90 1.93
CA ILE A 155 -7.21 9.29 1.44
C ILE A 155 -8.37 10.12 1.98
N SER A 156 -9.26 10.58 1.10
CA SER A 156 -10.40 11.42 1.48
C SER A 156 -11.72 10.76 1.08
N ARG A 157 -12.69 10.70 2.00
CA ARG A 157 -14.06 10.27 1.74
C ARG A 157 -15.03 11.22 2.46
N GLY A 158 -15.64 12.14 1.71
CA GLY A 158 -16.48 13.17 2.32
C GLY A 158 -15.66 14.08 3.25
N ALA A 159 -16.04 14.14 4.52
CA ALA A 159 -15.30 14.89 5.55
C ALA A 159 -14.12 14.10 6.14
N ASP A 160 -14.12 12.77 6.00
CA ASP A 160 -13.11 11.91 6.61
C ASP A 160 -11.81 11.94 5.82
N ARG A 161 -10.70 11.93 6.55
CA ARG A 161 -9.34 11.97 6.01
C ARG A 161 -8.45 10.98 6.75
N ILE A 162 -7.80 10.10 5.99
CA ILE A 162 -6.86 9.11 6.52
C ILE A 162 -5.52 9.33 5.84
N ARG A 163 -4.48 9.55 6.66
CA ARG A 163 -3.09 9.60 6.18
C ARG A 163 -2.49 8.20 6.25
N LYS A 164 -1.89 7.74 5.16
CA LYS A 164 -1.11 6.49 5.12
C LYS A 164 0.27 6.73 4.52
N ALA A 165 1.28 6.12 5.12
CA ALA A 165 2.57 5.91 4.48
C ALA A 165 2.53 4.60 3.68
N ASN A 166 3.19 4.60 2.53
CA ASN A 166 3.31 3.45 1.65
C ASN A 166 4.67 3.45 0.94
N SER A 167 5.52 2.48 1.23
CA SER A 167 6.73 2.23 0.45
C SER A 167 6.45 1.34 -0.75
N LEU A 168 6.86 1.78 -1.94
CA LEU A 168 6.64 1.07 -3.20
C LEU A 168 7.89 1.15 -4.08
N PHE A 169 8.18 0.05 -4.78
CA PHE A 169 9.13 0.06 -5.88
C PHE A 169 8.46 0.61 -7.14
N VAL A 170 8.93 1.78 -7.57
CA VAL A 170 8.35 2.57 -8.65
C VAL A 170 9.34 2.63 -9.82
N PRO A 171 8.91 2.34 -11.07
CA PRO A 171 9.77 2.51 -12.24
C PRO A 171 10.37 3.93 -12.32
N GLU A 172 11.66 4.06 -12.62
CA GLU A 172 12.35 5.36 -12.62
C GLU A 172 11.77 6.37 -13.62
N ASN A 173 11.20 5.87 -14.72
CA ASN A 173 10.57 6.68 -15.76
C ASN A 173 9.16 7.16 -15.40
N LEU A 174 8.64 6.77 -14.24
CA LEU A 174 7.33 7.20 -13.81
C LEU A 174 7.37 8.56 -13.10
N SER A 175 6.61 9.52 -13.65
CA SER A 175 6.44 10.84 -13.05
C SER A 175 5.39 10.83 -11.92
N VAL A 176 5.78 10.33 -10.75
CA VAL A 176 4.99 10.49 -9.51
C VAL A 176 5.37 11.80 -8.85
N ASN A 177 4.39 12.67 -8.57
CA ASN A 177 4.63 13.98 -7.96
C ASN A 177 3.72 14.21 -6.76
N VAL A 178 4.14 15.12 -5.88
CA VAL A 178 3.26 15.63 -4.82
C VAL A 178 2.06 16.34 -5.47
N GLY A 179 0.86 16.03 -4.98
CA GLY A 179 -0.42 16.45 -5.52
C GLY A 179 -1.00 15.54 -6.60
N THR A 180 -0.30 14.47 -6.99
CA THR A 180 -0.88 13.42 -7.85
C THR A 180 -1.97 12.68 -7.07
N VAL A 181 -3.13 12.49 -7.72
CA VAL A 181 -4.21 11.67 -7.19
C VAL A 181 -4.08 10.26 -7.74
N ILE A 182 -4.00 9.27 -6.86
CA ILE A 182 -3.89 7.86 -7.18
C ILE A 182 -5.11 7.09 -6.67
N PRO A 183 -5.55 6.03 -7.37
CA PRO A 183 -6.51 5.09 -6.81
C PRO A 183 -5.89 4.37 -5.61
N VAL A 184 -6.67 4.21 -4.54
CA VAL A 184 -6.29 3.45 -3.35
C VAL A 184 -7.39 2.44 -3.07
N THR A 185 -7.00 1.17 -2.97
CA THR A 185 -7.93 0.10 -2.59
C THR A 185 -7.81 -0.18 -1.10
N MET A 186 -8.95 -0.26 -0.43
CA MET A 186 -9.01 -0.54 1.01
C MET A 186 -10.23 -1.42 1.32
N GLU A 187 -10.12 -2.33 2.29
CA GLU A 187 -11.27 -3.08 2.77
C GLU A 187 -12.24 -2.16 3.52
N MET A 188 -13.54 -2.36 3.33
CA MET A 188 -14.57 -1.53 3.98
C MET A 188 -14.42 -1.56 5.51
N ASP A 189 -14.16 -2.75 6.08
CA ASP A 189 -14.01 -2.93 7.53
C ASP A 189 -12.77 -2.20 8.06
N ASP A 190 -11.65 -2.25 7.32
CA ASP A 190 -10.44 -1.49 7.66
C ASP A 190 -10.74 0.02 7.64
N LEU A 191 -11.49 0.50 6.63
CA LEU A 191 -11.84 1.92 6.53
C LEU A 191 -12.73 2.37 7.69
N GLN A 192 -13.78 1.61 8.00
CA GLN A 192 -14.70 1.92 9.10
C GLN A 192 -13.98 1.91 10.46
N LYS A 193 -13.14 0.91 10.68
CA LYS A 193 -12.33 0.79 11.90
C LYS A 193 -11.39 1.97 12.05
N GLU A 194 -10.64 2.32 11.02
CA GLU A 194 -9.69 3.43 11.08
C GLU A 194 -10.38 4.77 11.29
N THR A 195 -11.46 5.06 10.56
CA THR A 195 -12.23 6.31 10.77
C THR A 195 -12.77 6.41 12.19
N ARG A 196 -13.33 5.33 12.75
CA ARG A 196 -13.82 5.31 14.14
C ARG A 196 -12.69 5.54 15.14
N LEU A 197 -11.57 4.82 15.02
CA LEU A 197 -10.45 4.93 15.96
C LEU A 197 -9.78 6.32 15.90
N LEU A 198 -9.69 6.94 14.72
CA LEU A 198 -9.15 8.29 14.55
C LEU A 198 -9.96 9.38 15.27
N GLN A 199 -11.25 9.14 15.52
CA GLN A 199 -12.11 10.00 16.33
C GLN A 199 -11.97 9.74 17.85
N GLY A 200 -11.28 8.67 18.22
CA GLY A 200 -11.02 8.26 19.60
C GLY A 200 -9.89 9.05 20.28
N LYS A 201 -9.48 8.55 21.44
CA LYS A 201 -8.35 9.13 22.20
C LYS A 201 -7.04 8.77 21.52
N GLN A 202 -6.01 9.57 21.75
CA GLN A 202 -4.67 9.35 21.21
C GLN A 202 -3.62 9.42 22.31
N GLY A 203 -2.51 8.71 22.15
CA GLY A 203 -1.41 8.76 23.10
C GLY A 203 -0.27 7.80 22.78
N ALA A 204 0.83 7.96 23.50
CA ALA A 204 1.96 7.06 23.45
C ALA A 204 1.62 5.73 24.15
N ALA A 205 2.01 4.61 23.52
CA ALA A 205 1.87 3.27 24.05
C ALA A 205 3.13 2.45 23.76
N LYS A 206 3.51 1.57 24.69
CA LYS A 206 4.69 0.70 24.55
C LYS A 206 4.28 -0.64 23.95
N VAL A 207 4.96 -1.06 22.88
CA VAL A 207 4.73 -2.36 22.25
C VAL A 207 5.20 -3.48 23.16
N LEU A 208 4.29 -4.41 23.46
CA LEU A 208 4.55 -5.59 24.26
C LEU A 208 4.80 -6.83 23.38
N THR A 209 3.98 -7.02 22.35
CA THR A 209 4.10 -8.15 21.42
C THR A 209 3.85 -7.71 19.99
N VAL A 210 4.49 -8.40 19.05
CA VAL A 210 4.27 -8.25 17.60
C VAL A 210 4.23 -9.65 16.99
N HIS A 211 3.15 -9.96 16.27
CA HIS A 211 3.02 -11.19 15.50
C HIS A 211 2.52 -10.86 14.10
N PHE A 212 3.09 -11.48 13.07
CA PHE A 212 2.69 -11.24 11.69
C PHE A 212 1.90 -12.42 11.11
N GLU A 213 0.83 -12.11 10.39
CA GLU A 213 -0.09 -13.07 9.77
C GLU A 213 -0.05 -12.97 8.23
N GLY A 214 1.15 -12.97 7.64
CA GLY A 214 1.30 -12.81 6.19
C GLY A 214 1.16 -11.36 5.75
N THR A 215 0.61 -11.13 4.55
CA THR A 215 0.47 -9.79 3.95
C THR A 215 -0.92 -9.51 3.41
N LYS A 216 -1.34 -8.24 3.51
CA LYS A 216 -2.38 -7.65 2.66
C LYS A 216 -1.67 -6.78 1.62
N GLY A 217 -1.72 -7.16 0.35
CA GLY A 217 -0.85 -6.59 -0.67
C GLY A 217 0.62 -6.93 -0.39
N GLU A 218 1.51 -5.97 -0.62
CA GLU A 218 2.94 -6.09 -0.32
C GLU A 218 3.27 -5.76 1.17
N ARG A 219 2.27 -5.41 1.99
CA ARG A 219 2.48 -5.00 3.38
C ARG A 219 2.17 -6.11 4.39
N PRO A 220 3.08 -6.41 5.31
CA PRO A 220 2.82 -7.37 6.37
C PRO A 220 1.68 -6.93 7.29
N LEU A 221 0.78 -7.86 7.57
CA LEU A 221 -0.31 -7.66 8.53
C LEU A 221 0.18 -8.08 9.91
N ALA A 222 0.06 -7.20 10.90
CA ALA A 222 0.51 -7.46 12.26
C ALA A 222 -0.65 -7.45 13.25
N ASN A 223 -0.58 -8.36 14.22
CA ASN A 223 -1.26 -8.30 15.50
C ASN A 223 -0.26 -7.85 16.56
N ILE A 224 -0.56 -6.72 17.18
CA ILE A 224 0.30 -6.05 18.15
C ILE A 224 -0.50 -5.84 19.43
N THR A 225 0.14 -6.08 20.57
CA THR A 225 -0.37 -5.59 21.85
C THR A 225 0.50 -4.43 22.32
N ALA A 226 -0.13 -3.36 22.76
CA ALA A 226 0.56 -2.19 23.28
C ALA A 226 -0.03 -1.75 24.62
N GLU A 227 0.82 -1.34 25.55
CA GLU A 227 0.43 -0.88 26.88
C GLU A 227 0.41 0.64 26.94
N LYS A 228 -0.68 1.20 27.47
CA LYS A 228 -0.77 2.60 27.86
C LYS A 228 -1.42 2.71 29.22
N ASP A 229 -0.71 3.35 30.16
CA ASP A 229 -1.19 3.61 31.53
C ASP A 229 -1.74 2.36 32.23
N GLY A 230 -1.08 1.21 32.05
CA GLY A 230 -1.49 -0.08 32.61
C GLY A 230 -2.63 -0.80 31.87
N VAL A 231 -3.17 -0.22 30.79
CA VAL A 231 -4.20 -0.82 29.94
C VAL A 231 -3.57 -1.40 28.67
N ILE A 232 -3.94 -2.63 28.32
CA ILE A 232 -3.50 -3.30 27.10
C ILE A 232 -4.48 -3.00 25.98
N TYR A 233 -3.95 -2.56 24.85
CA TYR A 233 -4.68 -2.33 23.61
C TYR A 233 -4.26 -3.31 22.52
N HIS A 234 -5.23 -3.71 21.70
CA HIS A 234 -5.07 -4.62 20.58
C HIS A 234 -5.06 -3.87 19.25
N ILE A 235 -3.98 -4.04 18.50
CA ILE A 235 -3.78 -3.41 17.20
C ILE A 235 -3.68 -4.53 16.14
N LYS A 236 -4.62 -4.56 15.21
CA LYS A 236 -4.55 -5.39 13.99
C LYS A 236 -4.58 -4.48 12.77
N GLN A 237 -3.44 -4.35 12.07
CA GLN A 237 -3.29 -3.48 10.90
C GLN A 237 -2.07 -3.85 10.05
N THR A 238 -2.00 -3.35 8.82
CA THR A 238 -0.80 -3.48 7.98
C THR A 238 0.31 -2.54 8.43
N ILE A 239 1.54 -3.05 8.46
CA ILE A 239 2.73 -2.28 8.85
C ILE A 239 3.40 -1.70 7.62
N GLU A 240 3.90 -0.47 7.75
CA GLU A 240 4.75 0.14 6.73
C GLU A 240 6.17 -0.44 6.88
N PRO A 241 6.63 -1.28 5.94
CA PRO A 241 7.83 -2.09 6.14
C PRO A 241 9.13 -1.29 6.29
N VAL A 242 9.20 -0.04 5.79
CA VAL A 242 10.40 0.79 6.03
C VAL A 242 10.49 1.29 7.48
N TYR A 243 9.38 1.37 8.20
CA TYR A 243 9.36 1.75 9.61
C TYR A 243 9.43 0.52 10.52
N GLY A 244 8.68 -0.54 10.20
CA GLY A 244 8.60 -1.74 11.04
C GLY A 244 8.01 -1.46 12.43
N VAL A 245 7.85 -2.51 13.22
CA VAL A 245 7.46 -2.44 14.65
C VAL A 245 8.13 -3.58 15.41
N GLU A 246 8.73 -3.27 16.55
CA GLU A 246 9.39 -4.23 17.43
C GLU A 246 8.90 -4.12 18.88
N VAL A 247 9.08 -5.19 19.63
CA VAL A 247 8.83 -5.19 21.07
C VAL A 247 9.71 -4.15 21.75
N GLY A 248 9.09 -3.32 22.60
CA GLY A 248 9.76 -2.22 23.28
C GLY A 248 9.76 -0.90 22.51
N ASP A 249 9.26 -0.86 21.26
CA ASP A 249 8.99 0.40 20.57
C ASP A 249 7.91 1.19 21.33
N GLU A 250 7.99 2.51 21.27
CA GLU A 250 6.90 3.39 21.67
C GLU A 250 6.15 3.83 20.41
N LEU A 251 4.84 3.77 20.39
CA LEU A 251 4.02 4.14 19.24
C LEU A 251 3.03 5.22 19.66
N TRP A 252 2.77 6.17 18.77
CA TRP A 252 1.60 7.03 18.94
C TRP A 252 0.40 6.29 18.35
N ILE A 253 -0.57 5.97 19.20
CA ILE A 253 -1.75 5.18 18.85
C ILE A 253 -3.03 6.01 19.00
N ALA A 254 -4.02 5.71 18.16
CA ALA A 254 -5.41 6.10 18.40
C ALA A 254 -6.17 4.89 18.95
N TYR A 255 -6.97 5.06 19.98
CA TYR A 255 -7.55 3.96 20.75
C TYR A 255 -8.96 4.25 21.27
N ASP A 256 -9.68 3.16 21.54
CA ASP A 256 -10.99 3.12 22.15
C ASP A 256 -10.88 2.40 23.51
N GLU A 257 -11.16 3.11 24.60
CA GLU A 257 -11.08 2.56 25.97
C GLU A 257 -12.14 1.49 26.24
N GLY A 258 -13.30 1.56 25.56
CA GLY A 258 -14.40 0.62 25.74
C GLY A 258 -14.14 -0.72 25.06
N THR A 259 -13.54 -0.70 23.87
CA THR A 259 -13.23 -1.93 23.11
C THR A 259 -11.80 -2.43 23.28
N GLN A 260 -10.91 -1.61 23.85
CA GLN A 260 -9.45 -1.86 23.92
C GLN A 260 -8.81 -2.05 22.53
N GLU A 261 -9.48 -1.62 21.47
CA GLU A 261 -8.89 -1.60 20.14
C GLU A 261 -8.05 -0.34 19.96
N ALA A 262 -6.99 -0.47 19.17
CA ALA A 262 -6.16 0.66 18.77
C ALA A 262 -5.64 0.51 17.33
N MET A 263 -5.11 1.62 16.81
CA MET A 263 -4.35 1.68 15.57
C MET A 263 -3.11 2.56 15.74
N ILE A 264 -2.05 2.26 15.01
CA ILE A 264 -0.84 3.08 14.97
C ILE A 264 -1.11 4.27 14.06
N ILE A 265 -0.94 5.48 14.60
CA ILE A 265 -1.06 6.72 13.83
C ILE A 265 0.30 7.32 13.51
N ASN A 266 1.32 7.10 14.36
CA ASN A 266 2.71 7.38 14.01
C ASN A 266 3.64 6.34 14.64
N TYR A 267 4.63 5.93 13.85
CA TYR A 267 5.80 5.20 14.36
C TYR A 267 6.71 6.21 15.07
N SER A 268 7.18 5.90 16.28
CA SER A 268 8.24 6.74 16.85
C SER A 268 9.50 6.56 16.01
N SER A 269 10.03 7.65 15.47
CA SER A 269 11.37 7.67 14.92
C SER A 269 12.35 7.81 16.08
N ARG A 270 13.16 6.78 16.32
CA ARG A 270 14.43 6.96 17.03
C ARG A 270 15.47 7.55 16.10
#